data_AF-A0A7C5LWR6-F1
#
_entry.id   AF-A0A7C5LWR6-F1
#
_cell.length_a   1.000
_cell.length_b   1.000
_cell.length_c   1.000
_cell.angle_alpha   90.00
_cell.angle_beta   90.00
_cell.angle_gamma   90.00
#
_symmetry.space_group_name_H-M   'P 1'
#
loop_
_entity.id
_entity.type
_entity.pdbx_description
1 polymer ?
#
loop_
_entity_poly.entity_id
_entity_poly.type
_entity_poly.pdbx_seq_one_letter_code
_entity_poly.pdbx_strand_id
1 'polypeptide(L)'
;DGDDTINGGDDNDVLSGGNGVDSLSGDAGNDTLYGGAGADLMGGGAGDDILIGGSGNDQLIGGYGNDSLYGTSGTNLIDGGLGDDNYFGGTGTDTFSFTSAVVGSTERVSFFEATDVVQLNGFGFANSAAAASSFSQSGGNVVFSSGGMTIVFYGANLADVTAAVVVDGSAELPSVDKQIVSETPSLPQDAIAEFLETVDMVDDRAAQIESEGFTFFTGADLLDGHGFDLL
;
A
#
# COMPACT_ATOMS: atom_id res chain seq x y z
N ASP A 1 2.65 29.46 8.15
CA ASP A 1 3.96 30.14 8.31
C ASP A 1 4.59 29.55 9.55
N GLY A 2 5.65 28.79 9.35
CA GLY A 2 6.31 27.99 10.38
C GLY A 2 6.14 26.51 10.10
N ASP A 3 6.92 25.69 10.81
CA ASP A 3 6.85 24.24 10.73
C ASP A 3 5.63 23.77 11.55
N ASP A 4 4.64 23.18 10.89
CA ASP A 4 3.35 22.80 11.48
C ASP A 4 3.20 21.26 11.57
N THR A 5 2.40 20.79 12.54
CA THR A 5 1.96 19.39 12.62
C THR A 5 0.45 19.36 12.65
N ILE A 6 -0.15 18.73 11.65
CA ILE A 6 -1.59 18.77 11.39
C ILE A 6 -2.11 17.35 11.24
N ASN A 7 -3.25 17.06 11.88
CA ASN A 7 -3.94 15.78 11.84
C ASN A 7 -5.43 16.05 11.54
N GLY A 8 -5.99 15.36 10.56
CA GLY A 8 -7.41 15.41 10.17
C GLY A 8 -8.27 14.57 11.10
N GLY A 9 -7.92 13.28 11.23
CA GLY A 9 -8.56 12.34 12.11
C GLY A 9 -9.54 11.47 11.34
N ASP A 10 -10.72 11.21 11.93
CA ASP A 10 -11.79 10.53 11.19
C ASP A 10 -12.56 11.57 10.34
N ASP A 11 -13.14 11.11 9.23
CA ASP A 11 -13.90 11.86 8.21
C ASP A 11 -13.01 12.44 7.09
N ASN A 12 -13.65 13.03 6.08
CA ASN A 12 -12.94 13.60 4.93
C ASN A 12 -12.47 15.02 5.24
N ASP A 13 -11.15 15.21 5.33
CA ASP A 13 -10.52 16.45 5.72
C ASP A 13 -9.84 17.21 4.59
N VAL A 14 -9.61 18.50 4.84
CA VAL A 14 -8.78 19.35 3.99
C VAL A 14 -7.72 20.01 4.86
N LEU A 15 -6.47 19.60 4.66
CA LEU A 15 -5.32 20.01 5.46
C LEU A 15 -4.37 20.88 4.63
N SER A 16 -3.77 21.89 5.25
CA SER A 16 -2.82 22.79 4.58
C SER A 16 -1.69 23.19 5.53
N GLY A 17 -0.44 22.84 5.20
CA GLY A 17 0.76 23.22 5.95
C GLY A 17 1.18 24.67 5.69
N GLY A 18 1.30 25.03 4.42
CA GLY A 18 1.54 26.42 4.01
C GLY A 18 3.02 26.68 3.73
N ASN A 19 3.72 27.38 4.62
CA ASN A 19 5.15 27.65 4.45
C ASN A 19 5.86 27.09 5.68
N GLY A 20 6.89 26.28 5.49
CA GLY A 20 7.59 25.62 6.60
C GLY A 20 7.90 24.18 6.24
N VAL A 21 8.54 23.46 7.13
CA VAL A 21 8.64 22.00 7.04
C VAL A 21 7.47 21.42 7.81
N ASP A 22 6.45 20.96 7.09
CA ASP A 22 5.19 20.57 7.68
C ASP A 22 5.02 19.05 7.75
N SER A 23 4.23 18.60 8.73
CA SER A 23 3.85 17.20 8.93
C SER A 23 2.33 17.08 8.92
N LEU A 24 1.75 16.46 7.89
CA LEU A 24 0.31 16.32 7.70
C LEU A 24 -0.12 14.84 7.75
N SER A 25 -1.19 14.55 8.49
CA SER A 25 -1.85 13.23 8.52
C SER A 25 -3.34 13.39 8.23
N GLY A 26 -3.86 12.71 7.19
CA GLY A 26 -5.29 12.62 6.93
C GLY A 26 -5.99 11.71 7.96
N ASP A 27 -5.39 10.54 8.21
CA ASP A 27 -5.88 9.44 9.04
C ASP A 27 -6.97 8.60 8.36
N ALA A 28 -8.26 8.79 8.66
CA ALA A 28 -9.31 7.94 8.13
C ALA A 28 -10.38 8.76 7.41
N GLY A 29 -10.52 8.55 6.10
CA GLY A 29 -11.40 9.35 5.27
C GLY A 29 -10.78 9.53 3.90
N ASN A 30 -11.51 10.21 3.01
CA ASN A 30 -10.96 10.63 1.73
C ASN A 30 -10.47 12.07 1.86
N ASP A 31 -9.19 12.23 2.11
CA ASP A 31 -8.58 13.47 2.53
C ASP A 31 -7.94 14.24 1.37
N THR A 32 -7.78 15.54 1.56
CA THR A 32 -7.00 16.39 0.66
C THR A 32 -5.95 17.16 1.44
N LEU A 33 -4.68 16.81 1.21
CA LEU A 33 -3.53 17.38 1.90
C LEU A 33 -2.74 18.29 0.97
N TYR A 34 -2.46 19.51 1.42
CA TYR A 34 -1.58 20.47 0.76
C TYR A 34 -0.36 20.77 1.64
N GLY A 35 0.83 20.33 1.24
CA GLY A 35 2.08 20.61 1.95
C GLY A 35 2.40 22.10 1.88
N GLY A 36 2.60 22.60 0.65
CA GLY A 36 2.81 24.01 0.38
C GLY A 36 4.26 24.27 -0.02
N ALA A 37 4.99 25.05 0.77
CA ALA A 37 6.38 25.38 0.49
C ALA A 37 7.28 24.90 1.63
N GLY A 38 8.21 24.01 1.31
CA GLY A 38 9.14 23.43 2.26
C GLY A 38 9.45 21.99 1.92
N ALA A 39 9.91 21.23 2.88
CA ALA A 39 10.18 19.81 2.69
C ALA A 39 9.22 19.04 3.58
N ASP A 40 8.05 18.73 3.04
CA ASP A 40 6.90 18.30 3.83
C ASP A 40 6.82 16.78 3.94
N LEU A 41 6.23 16.30 5.03
CA LEU A 41 5.89 14.89 5.25
C LEU A 41 4.37 14.76 5.30
N MET A 42 3.80 13.97 4.40
CA MET A 42 2.36 13.83 4.26
C MET A 42 1.94 12.37 4.22
N GLY A 43 0.99 11.99 5.07
CA GLY A 43 0.31 10.70 5.06
C GLY A 43 -1.18 10.88 4.80
N GLY A 44 -1.73 10.21 3.78
CA GLY A 44 -3.18 10.15 3.54
C GLY A 44 -3.87 9.33 4.62
N GLY A 45 -3.48 8.06 4.73
CA GLY A 45 -3.98 7.16 5.75
C GLY A 45 -4.87 6.10 5.12
N ALA A 46 -6.16 6.07 5.45
CA ALA A 46 -7.12 5.12 4.93
C ALA A 46 -8.26 5.83 4.21
N GLY A 47 -8.41 5.55 2.91
CA GLY A 47 -9.42 6.13 2.04
C GLY A 47 -8.81 6.49 0.70
N ASP A 48 -9.60 7.08 -0.19
CA ASP A 48 -9.06 7.54 -1.48
C ASP A 48 -8.59 8.99 -1.34
N ASP A 49 -7.29 9.20 -1.17
CA ASP A 49 -6.70 10.48 -0.77
C ASP A 49 -6.09 11.28 -1.93
N ILE A 50 -5.99 12.59 -1.73
CA ILE A 50 -5.28 13.52 -2.63
C ILE A 50 -4.17 14.22 -1.85
N LEU A 51 -2.92 13.94 -2.23
CA LEU A 51 -1.74 14.53 -1.61
C LEU A 51 -1.03 15.44 -2.61
N ILE A 52 -0.87 16.73 -2.28
CA ILE A 52 -0.17 17.73 -3.10
C ILE A 52 0.98 18.31 -2.28
N GLY A 53 2.22 17.88 -2.58
CA GLY A 53 3.43 18.30 -1.84
C GLY A 53 3.69 19.80 -2.00
N GLY A 54 3.84 20.25 -3.25
CA GLY A 54 4.08 21.65 -3.57
C GLY A 54 5.54 21.92 -3.88
N SER A 55 6.11 23.00 -3.36
CA SER A 55 7.50 23.33 -3.64
C SER A 55 8.43 22.80 -2.58
N GLY A 56 9.37 21.95 -3.00
CA GLY A 56 10.50 21.51 -2.20
C GLY A 56 10.62 20.00 -2.24
N ASN A 57 11.21 19.39 -1.23
CA ASN A 57 11.52 17.97 -1.28
C ASN A 57 10.59 17.22 -0.35
N ASP A 58 9.49 16.73 -0.90
CA ASP A 58 8.38 16.21 -0.11
C ASP A 58 8.39 14.68 -0.04
N GLN A 59 7.80 14.16 1.03
CA GLN A 59 7.51 12.74 1.23
C GLN A 59 6.00 12.53 1.25
N LEU A 60 5.48 11.87 0.24
CA LEU A 60 4.05 11.62 0.04
C LEU A 60 3.77 10.14 0.23
N ILE A 61 2.97 9.79 1.23
CA ILE A 61 2.56 8.43 1.55
C ILE A 61 1.03 8.37 1.44
N GLY A 62 0.50 7.64 0.46
CA GLY A 62 -0.94 7.48 0.25
C GLY A 62 -1.56 6.68 1.40
N GLY A 63 -1.25 5.39 1.45
CA GLY A 63 -1.64 4.52 2.56
C GLY A 63 -2.50 3.37 2.08
N TYR A 64 -3.74 3.30 2.54
CA TYR A 64 -4.74 2.35 2.03
C TYR A 64 -5.75 3.09 1.18
N GLY A 65 -6.05 2.58 -0.01
CA GLY A 65 -7.07 3.16 -0.89
C GLY A 65 -6.47 3.52 -2.24
N ASN A 66 -7.21 4.21 -3.09
CA ASN A 66 -6.75 4.57 -4.43
C ASN A 66 -6.38 6.05 -4.45
N ASP A 67 -5.10 6.31 -4.27
CA ASP A 67 -4.62 7.64 -3.96
C ASP A 67 -4.18 8.40 -5.21
N SER A 68 -4.15 9.72 -5.10
CA SER A 68 -3.60 10.62 -6.12
C SER A 68 -2.52 11.50 -5.51
N LEU A 69 -1.27 11.21 -5.85
CA LEU A 69 -0.10 11.81 -5.23
C LEU A 69 0.64 12.72 -6.22
N TYR A 70 0.79 13.99 -5.87
CA TYR A 70 1.38 15.04 -6.67
C TYR A 70 2.58 15.66 -5.95
N GLY A 71 3.80 15.28 -6.34
CA GLY A 71 5.03 15.93 -5.82
C GLY A 71 5.16 17.37 -6.33
N THR A 72 4.74 17.62 -7.57
CA THR A 72 4.75 18.91 -8.26
C THR A 72 6.15 19.47 -8.57
N SER A 73 6.97 19.85 -7.59
CA SER A 73 8.31 20.36 -7.87
C SER A 73 9.32 20.02 -6.77
N GLY A 74 10.52 19.62 -7.18
CA GLY A 74 11.64 19.31 -6.28
C GLY A 74 12.04 17.86 -6.37
N THR A 75 12.63 17.31 -5.33
CA THR A 75 13.05 15.89 -5.28
C THR A 75 12.15 15.18 -4.30
N ASN A 76 11.11 14.51 -4.81
CA ASN A 76 10.07 13.93 -3.98
C ASN A 76 10.25 12.42 -3.81
N LEU A 77 9.81 11.90 -2.68
CA LEU A 77 9.59 10.48 -2.47
C LEU A 77 8.08 10.24 -2.44
N ILE A 78 7.58 9.39 -3.33
CA ILE A 78 6.15 9.13 -3.49
C ILE A 78 5.90 7.63 -3.37
N ASP A 79 5.08 7.25 -2.39
CA ASP A 79 4.65 5.88 -2.13
C ASP A 79 3.13 5.87 -1.98
N GLY A 80 2.42 5.27 -2.91
CA GLY A 80 0.95 5.19 -2.84
C GLY A 80 0.48 4.17 -1.80
N GLY A 81 1.31 3.20 -1.43
CA GLY A 81 0.93 2.16 -0.49
C GLY A 81 0.11 1.05 -1.13
N LEU A 82 -1.09 0.80 -0.61
CA LEU A 82 -1.97 -0.28 -1.02
C LEU A 82 -3.20 0.24 -1.75
N GLY A 83 -3.34 -0.13 -3.01
CA GLY A 83 -4.53 0.14 -3.82
C GLY A 83 -4.11 0.40 -5.25
N ASP A 84 -4.97 1.06 -6.03
CA ASP A 84 -4.67 1.47 -7.40
C ASP A 84 -4.31 2.96 -7.44
N ASP A 85 -3.03 3.31 -7.31
CA ASP A 85 -2.64 4.70 -7.09
C ASP A 85 -2.21 5.42 -8.38
N ASN A 86 -2.30 6.76 -8.34
CA ASN A 86 -1.86 7.66 -9.40
C ASN A 86 -0.72 8.53 -8.88
N TYR A 87 0.43 8.47 -9.56
CA TYR A 87 1.65 9.17 -9.20
C TYR A 87 1.97 10.25 -10.24
N PHE A 88 2.22 11.46 -9.75
CA PHE A 88 2.64 12.61 -10.53
C PHE A 88 3.85 13.26 -9.86
N GLY A 89 5.07 12.89 -10.28
CA GLY A 89 6.31 13.47 -9.73
C GLY A 89 6.39 14.98 -9.96
N GLY A 90 6.08 15.39 -11.20
CA GLY A 90 6.14 16.79 -11.59
C GLY A 90 7.52 17.14 -12.13
N THR A 91 8.13 18.22 -11.66
CA THR A 91 9.48 18.60 -12.08
C THR A 91 10.51 18.20 -11.03
N GLY A 92 11.64 17.67 -11.48
CA GLY A 92 12.81 17.44 -10.62
C GLY A 92 13.30 16.02 -10.73
N THR A 93 13.68 15.42 -9.62
CA THR A 93 14.17 14.04 -9.61
C THR A 93 13.42 13.31 -8.53
N ASP A 94 12.38 12.60 -8.94
CA ASP A 94 11.44 11.98 -8.02
C ASP A 94 11.76 10.50 -7.84
N THR A 95 11.39 9.95 -6.69
CA THR A 95 11.48 8.52 -6.39
C THR A 95 10.09 7.97 -6.22
N PHE A 96 9.69 7.08 -7.12
CA PHE A 96 8.44 6.33 -7.03
C PHE A 96 8.72 4.98 -6.35
N SER A 97 8.21 4.82 -5.13
CA SER A 97 8.36 3.61 -4.31
C SER A 97 7.18 2.68 -4.53
N PHE A 98 7.47 1.42 -4.82
CA PHE A 98 6.49 0.36 -4.97
C PHE A 98 6.85 -0.81 -4.09
N THR A 99 5.88 -1.32 -3.32
CA THR A 99 6.07 -2.49 -2.46
C THR A 99 5.31 -3.69 -3.02
N SER A 100 5.97 -4.85 -3.06
CA SER A 100 5.34 -6.12 -3.47
C SER A 100 4.32 -6.58 -2.42
N ALA A 101 3.12 -6.00 -2.44
CA ALA A 101 2.10 -6.26 -1.44
C ALA A 101 0.71 -6.57 -2.03
N VAL A 102 0.37 -6.08 -3.23
CA VAL A 102 -1.01 -6.13 -3.72
C VAL A 102 -1.14 -6.92 -5.01
N VAL A 103 -1.66 -8.14 -4.89
CA VAL A 103 -2.02 -8.95 -6.06
C VAL A 103 -3.24 -8.31 -6.71
N GLY A 104 -3.11 -7.92 -7.98
CA GLY A 104 -4.21 -7.38 -8.78
C GLY A 104 -4.32 -5.85 -8.78
N SER A 105 -3.41 -5.11 -8.11
CA SER A 105 -3.39 -3.66 -8.23
C SER A 105 -2.74 -3.16 -9.51
N THR A 106 -3.11 -1.95 -9.91
CA THR A 106 -2.52 -1.21 -11.00
C THR A 106 -2.08 0.17 -10.55
N GLU A 107 -0.77 0.39 -10.55
CA GLU A 107 -0.15 1.69 -10.30
C GLU A 107 0.03 2.48 -11.60
N ARG A 108 -0.20 3.79 -11.54
CA ARG A 108 -0.20 4.68 -12.71
C ARG A 108 0.74 5.84 -12.50
N VAL A 109 1.91 5.79 -13.13
CA VAL A 109 2.90 6.88 -13.09
C VAL A 109 2.78 7.74 -14.33
N SER A 110 2.64 9.04 -14.13
CA SER A 110 2.66 10.05 -15.19
C SER A 110 3.84 10.99 -15.02
N PHE A 111 4.29 11.58 -16.13
CA PHE A 111 5.44 12.51 -16.17
C PHE A 111 6.76 11.90 -15.68
N PHE A 112 6.98 10.62 -15.92
CA PHE A 112 8.26 9.97 -15.64
C PHE A 112 9.37 10.53 -16.54
N GLU A 113 10.41 11.10 -15.93
CA GLU A 113 11.61 11.60 -16.60
C GLU A 113 12.79 10.64 -16.40
N ALA A 114 13.79 10.68 -17.29
CA ALA A 114 14.96 9.80 -17.21
C ALA A 114 15.85 10.06 -15.96
N THR A 115 15.60 11.15 -15.24
CA THR A 115 16.23 11.49 -13.97
C THR A 115 15.54 10.85 -12.77
N ASP A 116 14.28 10.46 -12.90
CA ASP A 116 13.51 9.86 -11.82
C ASP A 116 14.00 8.46 -11.49
N VAL A 117 13.63 8.00 -10.30
CA VAL A 117 14.00 6.72 -9.72
C VAL A 117 12.75 5.88 -9.51
N VAL A 118 12.83 4.61 -9.89
CA VAL A 118 11.82 3.60 -9.60
C VAL A 118 12.40 2.66 -8.55
N GLN A 119 11.81 2.68 -7.35
CA GLN A 119 12.21 1.82 -6.26
C GLN A 119 11.25 0.63 -6.17
N LEU A 120 11.78 -0.59 -6.35
CA LEU A 120 11.02 -1.84 -6.29
C LEU A 120 11.37 -2.61 -5.02
N ASN A 121 10.54 -2.45 -3.98
CA ASN A 121 10.72 -3.06 -2.67
C ASN A 121 10.04 -4.43 -2.58
N GLY A 122 10.80 -5.46 -2.17
CA GLY A 122 10.23 -6.80 -1.90
C GLY A 122 9.95 -7.68 -3.12
N PHE A 123 10.30 -7.25 -4.35
CA PHE A 123 10.05 -8.03 -5.57
C PHE A 123 11.04 -9.18 -5.84
N GLY A 124 12.07 -9.34 -5.00
CA GLY A 124 12.99 -10.48 -5.06
C GLY A 124 13.98 -10.48 -6.24
N PHE A 125 14.30 -9.31 -6.79
CA PHE A 125 15.35 -9.19 -7.81
C PHE A 125 16.73 -9.40 -7.20
N ALA A 126 17.63 -10.00 -7.99
CA ALA A 126 19.01 -10.25 -7.56
C ALA A 126 19.91 -8.99 -7.59
N ASN A 127 19.53 -7.98 -8.37
CA ASN A 127 20.18 -6.68 -8.51
C ASN A 127 19.28 -5.73 -9.34
N SER A 128 19.60 -4.43 -9.32
CA SER A 128 18.98 -3.38 -10.17
C SER A 128 18.94 -3.69 -11.67
N ALA A 129 19.92 -4.41 -12.23
CA ALA A 129 19.91 -4.74 -13.66
C ALA A 129 18.87 -5.82 -13.99
N ALA A 130 18.69 -6.81 -13.11
CA ALA A 130 17.60 -7.78 -13.23
C ALA A 130 16.24 -7.09 -13.09
N ALA A 131 16.11 -6.15 -12.14
CA ALA A 131 14.91 -5.35 -11.97
C ALA A 131 14.58 -4.52 -13.23
N ALA A 132 15.54 -3.73 -13.74
CA ALA A 132 15.34 -2.95 -14.97
C ALA A 132 14.97 -3.82 -16.19
N SER A 133 15.53 -5.03 -16.30
CA SER A 133 15.22 -5.94 -17.41
C SER A 133 13.81 -6.54 -17.37
N SER A 134 13.08 -6.37 -16.26
CA SER A 134 11.71 -6.88 -16.10
C SER A 134 10.64 -5.94 -16.67
N PHE A 135 11.01 -4.72 -17.04
CA PHE A 135 10.12 -3.76 -17.69
C PHE A 135 9.97 -4.04 -19.19
N SER A 136 8.84 -3.65 -19.75
CA SER A 136 8.53 -3.82 -21.17
C SER A 136 7.85 -2.59 -21.75
N GLN A 137 7.98 -2.35 -23.06
CA GLN A 137 7.23 -1.29 -23.74
C GLN A 137 5.93 -1.88 -24.29
N SER A 138 4.79 -1.27 -23.97
CA SER A 138 3.48 -1.66 -24.47
C SER A 138 2.62 -0.44 -24.75
N GLY A 139 2.06 -0.32 -25.95
CA GLY A 139 1.10 0.75 -26.29
C GLY A 139 1.64 2.18 -26.15
N GLY A 140 2.96 2.39 -26.23
CA GLY A 140 3.60 3.70 -26.00
C GLY A 140 3.90 4.01 -24.53
N ASN A 141 3.66 3.06 -23.62
CA ASN A 141 3.95 3.16 -22.20
C ASN A 141 5.01 2.13 -21.80
N VAL A 142 5.70 2.36 -20.69
CA VAL A 142 6.50 1.32 -20.04
C VAL A 142 5.63 0.60 -19.02
N VAL A 143 5.72 -0.72 -18.97
CA VAL A 143 4.91 -1.58 -18.12
C VAL A 143 5.80 -2.58 -17.39
N PHE A 144 5.57 -2.69 -16.09
CA PHE A 144 6.10 -3.75 -15.25
C PHE A 144 4.93 -4.58 -14.71
N SER A 145 5.07 -5.91 -14.72
CA SER A 145 4.08 -6.82 -14.14
C SER A 145 4.77 -7.93 -13.36
N SER A 146 4.45 -8.06 -12.08
CA SER A 146 4.98 -9.12 -11.21
C SER A 146 4.02 -9.42 -10.08
N GLY A 147 3.87 -10.69 -9.71
CA GLY A 147 3.02 -11.10 -8.58
C GLY A 147 1.54 -10.70 -8.71
N GLY A 148 1.06 -10.38 -9.92
CA GLY A 148 -0.29 -9.87 -10.16
C GLY A 148 -0.45 -8.35 -10.05
N MET A 149 0.57 -7.64 -9.56
CA MET A 149 0.63 -6.17 -9.61
C MET A 149 1.06 -5.73 -11.01
N THR A 150 0.53 -4.61 -11.48
CA THR A 150 0.98 -3.92 -12.70
C THR A 150 1.35 -2.49 -12.40
N ILE A 151 2.49 -2.02 -12.92
CA ILE A 151 2.89 -0.61 -12.87
C ILE A 151 2.96 -0.11 -14.30
N VAL A 152 2.27 0.99 -14.60
CA VAL A 152 2.23 1.60 -15.92
C VAL A 152 2.81 3.01 -15.85
N PHE A 153 3.87 3.25 -16.63
CA PHE A 153 4.48 4.56 -16.83
C PHE A 153 4.00 5.14 -18.15
N TYR A 154 3.07 6.09 -18.08
CA TYR A 154 2.42 6.65 -19.26
C TYR A 154 3.36 7.55 -20.06
N GLY A 155 3.49 7.27 -21.36
CA GLY A 155 4.33 8.03 -22.28
C GLY A 155 5.85 7.88 -22.06
N ALA A 156 6.27 7.05 -21.10
CA ALA A 156 7.68 6.77 -20.84
C ALA A 156 8.29 5.88 -21.94
N ASN A 157 9.61 5.99 -22.10
CA ASN A 157 10.38 5.17 -23.02
C ASN A 157 11.20 4.14 -22.23
N LEU A 158 11.13 2.87 -22.63
CA LEU A 158 11.86 1.77 -21.98
C LEU A 158 13.38 2.00 -21.98
N ALA A 159 13.92 2.76 -22.93
CA ALA A 159 15.34 3.11 -22.97
C ALA A 159 15.79 3.95 -21.76
N ASP A 160 14.87 4.68 -21.13
CA ASP A 160 15.14 5.52 -19.96
C ASP A 160 15.10 4.70 -18.66
N VAL A 161 14.46 3.53 -18.65
CA VAL A 161 14.36 2.62 -17.50
C VAL A 161 15.57 1.68 -17.45
N THR A 162 16.69 2.23 -16.98
CA THR A 162 17.96 1.52 -16.83
C THR A 162 18.23 1.07 -15.39
N ALA A 163 19.26 0.25 -15.19
CA ALA A 163 19.70 -0.16 -13.85
C ALA A 163 20.20 1.00 -12.96
N ALA A 164 20.40 2.20 -13.53
CA ALA A 164 20.77 3.39 -12.78
C ALA A 164 19.56 4.08 -12.13
N VAL A 165 18.38 3.93 -12.72
CA VAL A 165 17.13 4.52 -12.24
C VAL A 165 16.24 3.52 -11.51
N VAL A 166 16.43 2.21 -11.76
CA VAL A 166 15.72 1.16 -11.02
C VAL A 166 16.56 0.71 -9.83
N VAL A 167 16.03 0.92 -8.64
CA VAL A 167 16.65 0.49 -7.37
C VAL A 167 15.87 -0.70 -6.83
N ASP A 168 16.55 -1.82 -6.57
CA ASP A 168 15.94 -2.89 -5.79
C ASP A 168 15.93 -2.51 -4.31
N GLY A 169 14.91 -2.95 -3.56
CA GLY A 169 14.70 -2.58 -2.15
C GLY A 169 15.76 -3.06 -1.15
N SER A 170 17.03 -3.16 -1.54
CA SER A 170 18.17 -3.24 -0.64
C SER A 170 18.58 -1.89 -0.04
N ALA A 171 18.04 -0.78 -0.54
CA ALA A 171 18.15 0.55 0.07
C ALA A 171 16.95 0.80 1.01
N GLU A 172 17.21 0.98 2.31
CA GLU A 172 16.20 1.48 3.24
C GLU A 172 15.70 2.85 2.76
N LEU A 173 14.38 3.05 2.77
CA LEU A 173 13.81 4.40 2.73
C LEU A 173 14.53 5.23 3.81
N PRO A 174 14.90 6.51 3.55
CA PRO A 174 15.28 7.41 4.63
C PRO A 174 14.20 7.30 5.68
N SER A 175 14.58 6.96 6.91
CA SER A 175 13.68 6.62 8.02
C SER A 175 12.44 7.51 8.01
N VAL A 176 11.38 7.01 7.37
CA VAL A 176 10.04 7.56 7.49
C VAL A 176 9.73 7.39 8.95
N ASP A 177 9.43 8.48 9.63
CA ASP A 177 8.82 8.38 10.94
C ASP A 177 7.45 7.73 10.70
N LYS A 178 7.43 6.38 10.74
CA LYS A 178 6.22 5.56 10.59
C LYS A 178 5.18 5.89 11.65
N GLN A 179 5.50 6.80 12.57
CA GLN A 179 4.60 7.30 13.60
C GLN A 179 3.38 8.02 13.01
N ILE A 180 3.43 8.54 11.78
CA ILE A 180 2.22 9.09 11.13
C ILE A 180 1.33 7.97 10.55
N VAL A 181 1.92 6.85 10.09
CA VAL A 181 1.19 5.78 9.37
C VAL A 181 0.80 4.60 10.30
N SER A 182 0.69 4.81 11.62
CA SER A 182 0.58 3.70 12.59
C SER A 182 -0.57 3.76 13.58
N GLU A 183 -1.65 4.48 13.28
CA GLU A 183 -2.93 4.10 13.88
C GLU A 183 -3.65 3.27 12.83
N THR A 184 -3.46 1.94 12.87
CA THR A 184 -4.55 1.05 12.42
C THR A 184 -5.82 1.66 12.96
N PRO A 185 -6.88 1.93 12.16
CA PRO A 185 -8.13 2.43 12.68
C PRO A 185 -8.41 1.55 13.88
N SER A 186 -8.40 2.17 15.07
CA SER A 186 -8.78 1.42 16.25
C SER A 186 -10.23 1.08 15.95
N LEU A 187 -10.45 -0.14 15.42
CA LEU A 187 -11.77 -0.75 15.49
C LEU A 187 -12.14 -0.51 16.95
N PRO A 188 -13.25 0.20 17.23
CA PRO A 188 -13.67 0.34 18.61
C PRO A 188 -13.55 -1.06 19.21
N GLN A 189 -12.91 -1.24 20.36
CA GLN A 189 -12.75 -2.59 20.92
C GLN A 189 -14.09 -3.34 21.01
N ASP A 190 -15.18 -2.58 20.97
CA ASP A 190 -16.58 -2.95 20.93
C ASP A 190 -17.03 -3.57 19.57
N ALA A 191 -16.40 -3.26 18.44
CA ALA A 191 -16.71 -3.81 17.12
C ALA A 191 -16.08 -5.20 16.86
N ILE A 192 -15.02 -5.54 17.60
CA ILE A 192 -14.44 -6.90 17.59
C ILE A 192 -15.24 -7.84 18.52
N ALA A 193 -15.97 -7.29 19.50
CA ALA A 193 -16.85 -8.08 20.36
C ALA A 193 -18.14 -8.53 19.64
N GLU A 194 -18.69 -7.74 18.72
CA GLU A 194 -19.94 -8.08 18.02
C GLU A 194 -19.75 -9.15 16.92
N PHE A 195 -18.54 -9.32 16.38
CA PHE A 195 -18.23 -10.41 15.44
C PHE A 195 -17.73 -11.69 16.13
N LEU A 196 -17.14 -11.57 17.34
CA LEU A 196 -16.73 -12.73 18.15
C LEU A 196 -17.88 -13.35 18.97
N GLU A 197 -19.01 -12.67 19.15
CA GLU A 197 -20.19 -13.29 19.76
C GLU A 197 -20.98 -14.20 18.79
N THR A 198 -20.64 -14.18 17.49
CA THR A 198 -21.25 -15.08 16.49
C THR A 198 -20.40 -16.34 16.20
N VAL A 199 -19.18 -16.42 16.72
CA VAL A 199 -18.30 -17.60 16.59
C VAL A 199 -18.29 -18.45 17.86
N ASP A 200 -18.68 -17.90 19.01
CA ASP A 200 -18.78 -18.64 20.28
C ASP A 200 -20.07 -19.50 20.41
N MET A 201 -20.93 -19.51 19.38
CA MET A 201 -22.07 -20.45 19.30
C MET A 201 -21.74 -21.78 18.58
N VAL A 202 -20.49 -21.97 18.13
CA VAL A 202 -20.07 -23.23 17.46
C VAL A 202 -19.29 -24.15 18.39
N ASP A 203 -18.53 -23.63 19.37
CA ASP A 203 -17.75 -24.48 20.29
C ASP A 203 -18.58 -25.05 21.46
N ASP A 204 -19.67 -24.40 21.86
CA ASP A 204 -20.55 -24.93 22.92
C ASP A 204 -21.56 -25.99 22.43
N ARG A 205 -21.67 -26.21 21.11
CA ARG A 205 -22.42 -27.35 20.53
C ARG A 205 -21.57 -28.59 20.30
N ALA A 206 -20.24 -28.51 20.37
CA ALA A 206 -19.37 -29.67 20.35
C ALA A 206 -19.33 -30.38 21.71
N ALA A 207 -19.47 -29.64 22.82
CA ALA A 207 -19.45 -30.21 24.17
C ALA A 207 -20.77 -30.92 24.60
N GLN A 208 -21.89 -30.66 23.92
CA GLN A 208 -23.18 -31.28 24.27
C GLN A 208 -23.46 -32.60 23.50
N ILE A 209 -22.73 -32.86 22.41
CA ILE A 209 -22.90 -34.06 21.58
C ILE A 209 -22.15 -35.29 22.14
N GLU A 210 -21.14 -35.10 22.99
CA GLU A 210 -20.45 -36.23 23.67
C GLU A 210 -21.27 -36.85 24.83
N SER A 211 -22.40 -36.25 25.24
CA SER A 211 -23.27 -36.81 26.28
C SER A 211 -24.40 -37.72 25.75
N GLU A 212 -24.60 -37.80 24.43
CA GLU A 212 -25.62 -38.63 23.80
C GLU A 212 -25.03 -39.61 22.77
N GLY A 213 -24.02 -40.39 23.16
CA GLY A 213 -23.75 -41.73 22.61
C GLY A 213 -23.66 -41.90 21.08
N PHE A 214 -23.34 -40.86 20.31
CA PHE A 214 -23.28 -40.94 18.85
C PHE A 214 -21.83 -40.99 18.37
N THR A 215 -21.35 -42.20 18.06
CA THR A 215 -20.04 -42.39 17.44
C THR A 215 -20.09 -41.95 15.97
N PHE A 216 -19.40 -40.85 15.61
CA PHE A 216 -19.13 -40.53 14.22
C PHE A 216 -17.82 -41.20 13.78
N PHE A 217 -17.91 -42.13 12.83
CA PHE A 217 -16.74 -42.71 12.16
C PHE A 217 -16.08 -41.64 11.30
N THR A 218 -14.78 -41.41 11.52
CA THR A 218 -13.96 -40.61 10.59
C THR A 218 -13.55 -41.48 9.40
N GLY A 219 -13.36 -40.87 8.23
CA GLY A 219 -13.08 -41.54 6.96
C GLY A 219 -11.75 -42.33 6.87
N ALA A 220 -11.13 -42.66 7.99
CA ALA A 220 -9.95 -43.52 8.09
C ALA A 220 -10.28 -44.98 8.49
N ASP A 221 -11.51 -45.30 8.92
CA ASP A 221 -11.89 -46.64 9.39
C ASP A 221 -12.56 -47.56 8.34
N LEU A 222 -12.56 -47.19 7.06
CA LEU A 222 -13.14 -48.01 5.98
C LEU A 222 -12.17 -49.03 5.36
N LEU A 223 -11.04 -49.33 6.01
CA LEU A 223 -9.94 -50.11 5.41
C LEU A 223 -9.59 -51.44 6.08
N ASP A 224 -10.41 -51.96 7.00
CA ASP A 224 -10.32 -53.38 7.37
C ASP A 224 -11.68 -54.06 7.29
N GLY A 225 -11.83 -54.87 6.24
CA GLY A 225 -13.03 -55.61 5.95
C GLY A 225 -13.25 -56.72 6.97
N HIS A 226 -14.29 -56.57 7.79
CA HIS A 226 -15.07 -57.68 8.32
C HIS A 226 -16.52 -57.20 8.49
N GLY A 227 -17.41 -57.67 7.61
CA GLY A 227 -18.84 -57.37 7.71
C GLY A 227 -19.54 -58.21 8.75
N PHE A 228 -20.66 -57.72 9.29
CA PHE A 228 -21.75 -58.49 9.92
C PHE A 228 -22.95 -57.52 10.02
N ASP A 229 -24.07 -57.76 9.33
CA ASP A 229 -25.21 -58.68 9.58
C ASP A 229 -26.30 -58.02 10.45
N LEU A 230 -27.49 -57.91 9.87
CA LEU A 230 -28.66 -57.16 10.34
C LEU A 230 -29.57 -58.06 11.17
N LEU A 231 -29.91 -57.59 12.39
CA LEU A 231 -31.17 -57.90 13.06
C LEU A 231 -31.85 -56.60 13.49
#